data_AF-A0A8K0FZE3-F1
#
_entry.id   AF-A0A8K0FZE3-F1
#
_cell.length_a   1.000
_cell.length_b   1.000
_cell.length_c   1.000
_cell.angle_alpha   90.00
_cell.angle_beta   90.00
_cell.angle_gamma   90.00
#
_symmetry.space_group_name_H-M   'P 1'
#
loop_
_entity.id
_entity.type
_entity.pdbx_description
1 polymer ?
#
loop_
_entity_poly.entity_id
_entity_poly.type
_entity_poly.pdbx_seq_one_letter_code
_entity_poly.pdbx_strand_id
1 'polypeptide(L)'
;MYVYNNRDVHLYVWHEGDRSATANEFTSCILHFVKSNIKFKKIVLISDGCEYQNKNKVLSSALADLTKVTDIKIEQIILEKGHTMMEVDSVHSTLEQLFTPPIYTPSNYISRMYQARKKQP
;
A
#
# COMPACT_ATOMS: atom_id res chain seq x y z
N MET A 1 0.95 -1.89 -1.72
CA MET A 1 2.20 -1.09 -1.63
C MET A 1 3.18 -1.60 -2.66
N TYR A 2 3.50 -0.79 -3.65
CA TYR A 2 4.41 -1.13 -4.75
C TYR A 2 5.84 -0.66 -4.41
N VAL A 3 6.84 -1.52 -4.62
CA VAL A 3 8.25 -1.22 -4.36
C VAL A 3 8.96 -1.01 -5.68
N TYR A 4 9.39 0.22 -5.94
CA TYR A 4 9.98 0.60 -7.23
C TYR A 4 11.27 -0.16 -7.56
N ASN A 5 12.09 -0.45 -6.55
CA ASN A 5 13.43 -1.04 -6.76
C ASN A 5 13.40 -2.47 -7.32
N ASN A 6 12.50 -3.32 -6.83
CA ASN A 6 12.40 -4.73 -7.22
C ASN A 6 11.07 -5.06 -7.93
N ARG A 7 10.21 -4.05 -8.14
CA ARG A 7 8.87 -4.21 -8.73
C ARG A 7 8.00 -5.20 -7.96
N ASP A 8 8.27 -5.37 -6.66
CA ASP A 8 7.44 -6.20 -5.78
C ASP A 8 6.22 -5.44 -5.30
N VAL A 9 5.16 -6.19 -5.01
CA VAL A 9 3.90 -5.66 -4.52
C VAL A 9 3.53 -6.38 -3.24
N HIS A 10 3.29 -5.60 -2.20
CA HIS A 10 2.72 -6.07 -0.94
C HIS A 10 1.25 -5.67 -0.86
N LEU A 11 0.36 -6.66 -0.79
CA LEU A 11 -1.08 -6.46 -0.64
C LEU A 11 -1.45 -6.63 0.83
N TYR A 12 -2.18 -5.65 1.37
CA TYR A 12 -2.86 -5.77 2.65
C TYR A 12 -4.34 -5.99 2.37
N VAL A 13 -4.89 -7.08 2.91
CA VAL A 13 -6.29 -7.47 2.69
C VAL A 13 -6.92 -7.73 4.04
N TRP A 14 -8.13 -7.22 4.23
CA TRP A 14 -8.92 -7.43 5.43
C TRP A 14 -10.40 -7.52 5.07
N HIS A 15 -11.18 -8.10 5.96
CA HIS A 15 -12.64 -8.12 5.86
C HIS A 15 -13.20 -6.80 6.42
N GLU A 16 -14.13 -6.17 5.71
CA GLU A 16 -14.70 -4.87 6.12
C GLU A 16 -15.43 -4.95 7.47
N GLY A 17 -15.99 -6.11 7.82
CA GLY A 17 -16.58 -6.37 9.13
C GLY A 17 -15.58 -6.43 10.29
N ASP A 18 -14.30 -6.70 10.01
CA ASP A 18 -13.25 -6.76 11.04
C ASP A 18 -12.58 -5.40 11.24
N ARG A 19 -12.46 -4.62 10.16
CA ARG A 19 -11.77 -3.32 10.14
C ARG A 19 -12.48 -2.37 9.19
N SER A 20 -12.81 -1.18 9.69
CA SER A 20 -13.35 -0.09 8.87
C SER A 20 -12.25 0.48 7.97
N ALA A 21 -12.57 0.81 6.72
CA ALA A 21 -11.66 1.61 5.90
C ALA A 21 -11.56 3.01 6.52
N THR A 22 -10.60 3.28 7.40
CA THR A 22 -10.33 4.58 8.04
C THR A 22 -8.86 4.95 7.96
N ALA A 23 -8.55 6.24 8.10
CA ALA A 23 -7.17 6.74 8.08
C ALA A 23 -6.23 5.98 9.03
N ASN A 24 -6.74 5.53 10.19
CA ASN A 24 -5.97 4.75 11.16
C ASN A 24 -5.56 3.37 10.60
N GLU A 25 -6.47 2.67 9.95
CA GLU A 25 -6.19 1.35 9.38
C GLU A 25 -5.14 1.45 8.26
N PHE A 26 -5.32 2.39 7.33
CA PHE A 26 -4.34 2.66 6.28
C PHE A 26 -2.98 3.04 6.86
N THR A 27 -2.97 3.91 7.87
CA THR A 27 -1.73 4.32 8.56
C THR A 27 -1.04 3.12 9.21
N SER A 28 -1.79 2.22 9.84
CA SER A 28 -1.24 1.02 10.47
C SER A 28 -0.55 0.10 9.46
N CYS A 29 -1.15 -0.10 8.27
CA CYS A 29 -0.57 -0.89 7.19
C CYS A 29 0.71 -0.25 6.65
N ILE A 30 0.72 1.06 6.44
CA ILE A 30 1.90 1.80 5.95
C ILE A 30 3.02 1.73 7.00
N LEU A 31 2.73 1.96 8.27
CA LEU A 31 3.72 1.86 9.34
C LEU A 31 4.29 0.45 9.47
N HIS A 32 3.44 -0.57 9.38
CA HIS A 32 3.88 -1.97 9.39
C HIS A 32 4.85 -2.23 8.23
N PHE A 33 4.54 -1.72 7.03
CA PHE A 33 5.40 -1.85 5.87
C PHE A 33 6.74 -1.13 6.04
N VAL A 34 6.73 0.12 6.52
CA VAL A 34 7.95 0.90 6.75
C VAL A 34 8.81 0.25 7.83
N LYS A 35 8.20 -0.21 8.94
CA LYS A 35 8.89 -0.92 10.03
C LYS A 35 9.54 -2.22 9.55
N SER A 36 8.89 -2.97 8.67
CA SER A 36 9.46 -4.18 8.08
C SER A 36 10.67 -3.89 7.17
N ASN A 37 10.84 -2.64 6.77
CA ASN A 37 11.88 -2.17 5.85
C ASN A 37 12.87 -1.19 6.52
N ILE A 38 12.98 -1.21 7.86
CA ILE A 38 13.85 -0.31 8.62
C ILE A 38 15.35 -0.39 8.28
N LYS A 39 15.76 -1.46 7.59
CA LYS A 39 17.13 -1.62 7.08
C LYS A 39 17.55 -0.51 6.12
N PHE A 40 16.59 0.18 5.49
CA PHE A 40 16.87 1.29 4.59
C PHE A 40 16.91 2.61 5.36
N LYS A 41 18.01 3.36 5.24
CA LYS A 41 18.18 4.68 5.88
C LYS A 41 17.28 5.77 5.30
N LYS A 42 16.83 5.60 4.06
CA LYS A 42 15.93 6.54 3.38
C LYS A 42 14.80 5.78 2.70
N ILE A 43 13.56 6.19 2.97
CA ILE A 43 12.35 5.66 2.36
C ILE A 43 11.59 6.82 1.74
N VAL A 44 11.27 6.71 0.45
CA VAL A 44 10.44 7.69 -0.27
C VAL A 44 9.08 7.05 -0.49
N LEU A 45 8.04 7.65 0.09
CA LEU A 45 6.65 7.26 -0.09
C LEU A 45 6.05 8.16 -1.16
N ILE A 46 5.63 7.56 -2.27
CA ILE A 46 4.92 8.25 -3.34
C ILE A 46 3.45 7.86 -3.23
N SER A 47 2.55 8.83 -3.17
CA SER A 47 1.13 8.59 -2.96
C SER A 47 0.27 9.54 -3.78
N ASP A 48 -0.95 9.11 -4.07
CA ASP A 48 -1.97 10.00 -4.60
C ASP A 48 -2.44 11.01 -3.55
N GLY A 49 -3.09 12.07 -4.01
CA GLY A 49 -3.62 13.15 -3.16
C GLY A 49 -4.85 12.77 -2.32
N CYS A 50 -5.13 11.48 -2.09
CA CYS A 50 -6.30 11.04 -1.34
C CYS A 50 -6.16 11.39 0.14
N GLU A 51 -6.95 12.35 0.62
CA GLU A 51 -6.91 12.83 2.00
C GLU A 51 -7.21 11.72 3.00
N TYR A 52 -8.16 10.86 2.66
CA TYR A 52 -8.59 9.80 3.55
C TYR A 52 -7.53 8.73 3.82
N GLN A 53 -6.68 8.47 2.83
CA GLN A 53 -5.69 7.39 2.89
C GLN A 53 -4.29 7.91 3.19
N ASN A 54 -3.82 8.86 2.37
CA ASN A 54 -2.40 9.21 2.27
C ASN A 54 -2.10 10.67 2.66
N LYS A 55 -3.04 11.59 2.43
CA LYS A 55 -2.89 13.02 2.76
C LYS A 55 -3.69 13.39 4.02
N ASN A 56 -3.33 12.80 5.16
CA ASN A 56 -3.94 13.14 6.45
C ASN A 56 -2.91 13.32 7.57
N LYS A 57 -3.36 14.02 8.63
CA LYS A 57 -2.57 14.27 9.84
C LYS A 57 -2.16 12.99 10.57
N VAL A 58 -3.00 11.95 10.52
CA VAL A 58 -2.76 10.69 11.26
C VAL A 58 -1.50 10.02 10.74
N LEU A 59 -1.40 9.85 9.42
CA LEU A 59 -0.25 9.25 8.77
C LEU A 59 1.01 10.10 8.97
N SER A 60 0.92 11.41 8.75
CA SER A 60 2.06 12.33 8.92
C SER A 60 2.60 12.33 10.35
N SER A 61 1.72 12.39 11.35
CA SER A 61 2.13 12.33 12.76
C SER A 61 2.79 11.00 13.10
N ALA A 62 2.20 9.88 12.66
CA ALA A 62 2.72 8.57 12.99
C ALA A 62 4.07 8.27 12.32
N LEU A 63 4.28 8.76 11.09
CA LEU A 63 5.58 8.65 10.42
C LEU A 63 6.63 9.54 11.09
N ALA A 64 6.27 10.77 11.49
CA ALA A 64 7.19 11.64 12.23
C ALA A 64 7.62 11.01 13.56
N ASP A 65 6.71 10.40 14.30
CA ASP A 65 7.06 9.68 15.53
C ASP A 65 7.94 8.45 15.24
N LEU A 66 7.70 7.73 14.15
CA LEU A 66 8.57 6.63 13.73
C LEU A 66 10.01 7.10 13.47
N THR A 67 10.20 8.25 12.82
CA THR A 67 11.55 8.82 12.57
C THR A 67 12.28 9.31 13.82
N LYS A 68 11.59 9.48 14.96
CA LYS A 68 12.25 9.78 16.24
C LYS A 68 12.81 8.53 16.90
N VAL A 69 12.10 7.41 16.75
CA VAL A 69 12.45 6.12 17.33
C VAL A 69 13.43 5.35 16.45
N THR A 70 13.39 5.60 15.13
CA THR A 70 14.23 4.95 14.13
C THR A 70 15.06 5.99 13.39
N ASP A 71 16.35 5.73 13.15
CA ASP A 71 17.25 6.62 12.40
C ASP A 71 17.00 6.54 10.87
N ILE A 72 15.72 6.66 10.46
CA ILE A 72 15.27 6.54 9.08
C ILE A 72 14.75 7.89 8.61
N LYS A 73 15.20 8.31 7.44
CA LYS A 73 14.66 9.47 6.74
C LYS A 73 13.47 9.06 5.87
N ILE A 74 12.28 9.55 6.22
CA ILE A 74 11.06 9.31 5.44
C ILE A 74 10.71 10.58 4.67
N GLU A 75 10.53 10.45 3.36
CA GLU A 75 10.11 11.52 2.46
C GLU A 75 8.74 11.17 1.87
N GLN A 76 7.76 12.07 2.00
CA GLN A 76 6.43 11.88 1.45
C GLN A 76 6.26 12.78 0.22
N ILE A 77 6.02 12.16 -0.92
CA ILE A 77 5.72 12.83 -2.18
C ILE A 77 4.25 12.56 -2.49
N ILE A 78 3.46 13.62 -2.53
CA ILE A 78 2.03 13.56 -2.84
C ILE A 78 1.85 14.10 -4.26
N LEU A 79 1.30 13.27 -5.14
CA LEU A 79 1.06 13.63 -6.53
C LEU A 79 -0.14 14.59 -6.63
N GLU A 80 0.00 15.61 -7.48
CA GLU A 80 -1.09 16.55 -7.77
C GLU A 80 -2.16 15.90 -8.68
N LYS A 81 -3.37 16.44 -8.62
CA LYS A 81 -4.50 15.96 -9.45
C LYS A 81 -4.13 16.09 -10.93
N GLY A 82 -4.27 14.99 -11.69
CA GLY A 82 -3.96 14.93 -13.12
C GLY A 82 -2.68 14.15 -13.46
N HIS A 83 -1.83 13.85 -12.48
CA HIS A 83 -0.67 12.97 -12.62
C HIS A 83 -0.88 11.66 -11.86
N THR A 84 -2.01 11.00 -12.12
CA THR A 84 -2.48 9.85 -11.31
C THR A 84 -1.97 8.49 -11.78
N MET A 85 -1.29 8.39 -12.92
CA MET A 85 -0.80 7.10 -13.42
C MET A 85 0.35 6.61 -12.53
N MET A 86 0.03 5.74 -11.58
CA MET A 86 0.99 5.10 -10.70
C MET A 86 1.16 3.64 -11.09
N GLU A 87 2.34 3.07 -10.83
CA GLU A 87 2.60 1.64 -11.06
C GLU A 87 1.59 0.74 -10.33
N VAL A 88 1.01 1.21 -9.22
CA VAL A 88 -0.03 0.50 -8.48
C VAL A 88 -1.32 0.33 -9.30
N ASP A 89 -1.63 1.22 -10.24
CA ASP A 89 -2.84 1.11 -11.07
C ASP A 89 -2.76 -0.07 -12.04
N SER A 90 -1.53 -0.40 -12.49
CA SER A 90 -1.28 -1.60 -13.29
C SER A 90 -1.56 -2.89 -12.50
N VAL A 91 -1.26 -2.88 -11.20
CA VAL A 91 -1.56 -3.97 -10.27
C VAL A 91 -3.07 -4.11 -10.10
N HIS A 92 -3.77 -3.00 -9.84
CA HIS A 92 -5.23 -3.00 -9.70
C HIS A 92 -5.92 -3.51 -10.96
N SER A 93 -5.52 -3.03 -12.13
CA SER A 93 -6.04 -3.50 -13.43
C SER A 93 -5.86 -5.01 -13.62
N THR A 94 -4.72 -5.56 -13.20
CA THR A 94 -4.45 -7.01 -13.27
C THR A 94 -5.33 -7.80 -12.30
N LEU A 95 -5.49 -7.30 -11.07
CA LEU A 95 -6.31 -7.95 -10.05
C LEU A 95 -7.79 -7.94 -10.41
N GLU A 96 -8.30 -6.85 -10.99
CA GLU A 96 -9.69 -6.73 -11.44
C GLU A 96 -10.06 -7.80 -12.47
N GLN A 97 -9.17 -8.09 -13.43
CA GLN A 97 -9.38 -9.16 -14.41
C GLN A 97 -9.44 -10.55 -13.76
N LEU A 98 -8.70 -10.73 -12.65
CA LEU A 98 -8.67 -11.99 -11.91
C LEU A 98 -9.86 -12.13 -10.97
N PHE A 99 -10.52 -11.04 -10.56
CA PHE A 99 -11.72 -11.08 -9.71
C PHE A 99 -13.01 -11.29 -10.49
N THR A 100 -12.92 -11.85 -11.70
CA THR A 100 -14.05 -12.22 -12.54
C THR A 100 -14.88 -13.36 -11.92
N PRO A 101 -16.22 -13.22 -11.82
CA PRO A 101 -17.08 -14.28 -11.28
C PRO A 101 -16.97 -15.60 -12.05
N PRO A 102 -17.28 -16.76 -11.42
CA PRO A 102 -17.84 -16.89 -10.07
C PRO A 102 -16.77 -16.93 -8.96
N ILE A 103 -17.08 -16.30 -7.83
CA ILE A 103 -16.26 -16.32 -6.60
C ILE A 103 -17.14 -16.80 -5.46
N TYR A 104 -16.82 -17.97 -4.91
CA TYR A 104 -17.68 -18.65 -3.93
C TYR A 104 -17.30 -18.38 -2.47
N THR A 105 -16.03 -18.05 -2.21
CA THR A 105 -15.55 -17.80 -0.84
C THR A 105 -14.54 -16.64 -0.82
N PRO A 106 -14.47 -15.84 0.26
CA PRO A 106 -13.50 -14.75 0.39
C PRO A 106 -12.05 -15.21 0.18
N SER A 107 -11.70 -16.42 0.62
CA SER A 107 -10.38 -17.01 0.42
C SER A 107 -9.98 -17.15 -1.05
N ASN A 108 -10.95 -17.24 -1.97
CA ASN A 108 -10.66 -17.31 -3.40
C ASN A 108 -10.03 -16.00 -3.91
N TYR A 109 -10.37 -14.84 -3.33
CA TYR A 109 -9.72 -13.59 -3.68
C TYR A 109 -8.22 -13.66 -3.37
N ILE A 110 -7.86 -14.16 -2.18
CA ILE A 110 -6.47 -14.33 -1.75
C ILE A 110 -5.74 -15.29 -2.70
N SER A 111 -6.32 -16.46 -2.99
CA SER A 111 -5.71 -17.42 -3.92
C SER A 111 -5.49 -16.82 -5.32
N ARG A 112 -6.42 -16.02 -5.82
CA ARG A 112 -6.30 -15.36 -7.13
C ARG A 112 -5.29 -14.21 -7.12
N MET A 113 -5.18 -13.46 -6.03
CA MET A 113 -4.12 -12.45 -5.85
C MET A 113 -2.73 -13.09 -5.95
N TYR A 114 -2.52 -14.27 -5.35
CA TYR A 114 -1.26 -15.00 -5.50
C TYR A 114 -0.97 -15.45 -6.94
N GLN A 115 -2.02 -15.76 -7.72
CA GLN A 115 -1.88 -16.14 -9.13
C GLN A 115 -1.61 -14.94 -10.06
N ALA A 116 -1.81 -13.70 -9.58
CA ALA A 116 -1.62 -12.50 -10.39
C ALA A 116 -0.17 -12.34 -10.88
N ARG A 117 0.80 -12.92 -10.16
CA ARG A 117 2.21 -12.84 -10.50
C ARG A 117 2.71 -14.15 -11.13
N LYS A 118 2.44 -14.32 -12.42
CA LYS A 118 2.79 -15.56 -13.17
C LYS A 118 4.30 -15.70 -13.49
N LYS A 119 5.07 -14.62 -13.52
CA LYS A 119 6.54 -14.61 -13.67
C LYS A 119 7.16 -13.50 -12.81
N GLN A 120 8.23 -13.82 -12.08
CA GLN A 120 9.14 -12.81 -11.56
C GLN A 120 10.13 -12.46 -12.69
N PRO A 121 10.36 -11.17 -13.02
CA PRO A 121 11.46 -10.77 -13.89
C PRO A 121 12.82 -11.06 -13.23
#